data_AF-A0A7C8DQD8-F1
#
_entry.id   AF-A0A7C8DQD8-F1
#
_cell.length_a   1.000
_cell.length_b   1.000
_cell.length_c   1.000
_cell.angle_alpha   90.00
_cell.angle_beta   90.00
_cell.angle_gamma   90.00
#
_symmetry.space_group_name_H-M   'P 1'
#
loop_
_entity.id
_entity.type
_entity.pdbx_description
1 polymer ?
#
loop_
_entity_poly.entity_id
_entity_poly.type
_entity_poly.pdbx_seq_one_letter_code
_entity_poly.pdbx_strand_id
1 'polypeptide(L)'
;MLSGRENQVIHLRRPMSAQRPRVTERRTFARNAALFAVVATGMIAGPAHAAGELVLTPHIPTLVILLVGFVVLIFPLNSMIFRPLFRVLDDRDAKIAGATKDAQGLVTQADDLMNEYRGKIREARDDAATARREQIESARSEQTSITGDAKAEAEDEIGRARQEINESLAEARDTIKAASREVASVAAESILGRSL
;
A
#
# COMPACT_ATOMS: atom_id res chain seq x y z
N MET A 1 0.80 1.25 -32.11
CA MET A 1 1.43 1.71 -30.84
C MET A 1 1.12 0.71 -29.73
N LEU A 2 1.62 -0.51 -29.91
CA LEU A 2 1.52 -1.62 -28.97
C LEU A 2 2.96 -2.02 -28.65
N SER A 3 3.49 -1.58 -27.51
CA SER A 3 4.69 -2.19 -26.91
C SER A 3 4.91 -1.58 -25.53
N GLY A 4 5.13 -2.42 -24.52
CA GLY A 4 5.91 -2.00 -23.36
C GLY A 4 5.23 -1.89 -21.99
N ARG A 5 4.23 -2.72 -21.65
CA ARG A 5 3.79 -2.87 -20.24
C ARG A 5 3.79 -4.30 -19.70
N GLU A 6 4.62 -5.17 -20.27
CA GLU A 6 4.95 -6.49 -19.69
C GLU A 6 6.38 -6.48 -19.18
N ASN A 7 6.70 -5.76 -18.08
CA ASN A 7 7.88 -6.11 -17.28
C ASN A 7 7.98 -5.40 -15.91
N GLN A 8 7.07 -5.70 -14.98
CA GLN A 8 7.35 -5.49 -13.55
C GLN A 8 6.83 -6.66 -12.74
N VAL A 9 7.34 -7.87 -13.04
CA VAL A 9 7.34 -8.95 -12.06
C VAL A 9 8.51 -8.66 -11.13
N ILE A 10 8.19 -8.05 -10.00
CA ILE A 10 9.13 -7.64 -8.96
C ILE A 10 9.92 -8.88 -8.50
N HIS A 11 11.21 -8.81 -8.77
CA HIS A 11 12.23 -9.77 -8.35
C HIS A 11 12.26 -9.88 -6.82
N LEU A 12 11.58 -10.88 -6.27
CA LEU A 12 11.86 -11.40 -4.92
C LEU A 12 12.64 -12.72 -5.00
N ARG A 13 13.75 -12.72 -5.74
CA ARG A 13 14.85 -13.65 -5.48
C ARG A 13 15.80 -12.97 -4.51
N ARG A 14 15.59 -13.16 -3.20
CA ARG A 14 16.71 -13.06 -2.27
C ARG A 14 17.65 -14.22 -2.58
N PRO A 15 18.92 -14.01 -2.99
CA PRO A 15 19.86 -15.11 -3.01
C PRO A 15 20.02 -15.58 -1.57
N MET A 16 19.83 -16.89 -1.35
CA MET A 16 20.27 -17.55 -0.14
C MET A 16 21.74 -17.18 0.06
N SER A 17 22.01 -16.31 1.04
CA SER A 17 23.36 -16.10 1.55
C SER A 17 23.78 -17.40 2.20
N ALA A 18 24.36 -18.29 1.38
CA ALA A 18 25.11 -19.44 1.81
C ALA A 18 26.25 -18.92 2.68
N GLN A 19 26.02 -18.89 3.98
CA GLN A 19 27.00 -18.50 4.97
C GLN A 19 28.06 -19.61 5.02
N ARG A 20 29.10 -19.47 4.17
CA ARG A 20 30.27 -20.36 4.20
C ARG A 20 30.89 -20.25 5.59
N PRO A 21 31.08 -21.35 6.33
CA PRO A 21 31.71 -21.28 7.65
C PRO A 21 33.14 -20.75 7.50
N ARG A 22 33.49 -19.78 8.35
CA ARG A 22 34.78 -19.07 8.34
C ARG A 22 35.91 -20.06 8.62
N VAL A 23 36.86 -20.16 7.69
CA VAL A 23 38.04 -21.07 7.71
C VAL A 23 39.05 -20.75 8.83
N THR A 24 38.81 -19.69 9.62
CA THR A 24 39.78 -19.13 10.58
C THR A 24 39.93 -19.90 11.90
N GLU A 25 38.99 -20.79 12.27
CA GLU A 25 39.10 -21.55 13.54
C GLU A 25 39.95 -22.81 13.46
N ARG A 26 40.33 -23.27 12.25
CA ARG A 26 41.11 -24.52 12.10
C ARG A 26 42.49 -24.46 12.76
N ARG A 27 43.11 -23.28 12.85
CA ARG A 27 44.46 -23.13 13.41
C ARG A 27 44.50 -23.17 14.94
N THR A 28 43.51 -22.61 15.62
CA THR A 28 43.41 -22.66 17.09
C THR A 28 42.99 -24.06 17.55
N PHE A 29 42.09 -24.70 16.79
CA PHE A 29 41.71 -26.09 17.04
C PHE A 29 42.91 -27.03 16.95
N ALA A 30 43.71 -26.94 15.88
CA ALA A 30 44.90 -27.78 15.72
C ALA A 30 45.96 -27.52 16.81
N ARG A 31 46.22 -26.26 17.18
CA ARG A 31 47.22 -25.91 18.19
C ARG A 31 46.83 -26.37 19.60
N ASN A 32 45.57 -26.16 20.00
CA ASN A 32 45.10 -26.52 21.34
C ASN A 32 44.81 -28.02 21.45
N ALA A 33 44.37 -28.68 20.37
CA ALA A 33 44.24 -30.13 20.32
C ALA A 33 45.60 -30.83 20.37
N ALA A 34 46.64 -30.26 19.73
CA ALA A 34 48.01 -30.77 19.85
C ALA A 34 48.53 -30.66 21.30
N LEU A 35 48.24 -29.56 22.00
CA LEU A 35 48.55 -29.40 23.44
C LEU A 35 47.82 -30.45 24.30
N PHE A 36 46.55 -30.72 24.05
CA PHE A 36 45.79 -31.78 24.73
C PHE A 36 46.39 -33.17 24.44
N ALA A 37 46.77 -33.45 23.19
CA ALA A 37 47.41 -34.70 22.80
C ALA A 37 48.78 -34.87 23.46
N VAL A 38 49.61 -33.82 23.53
CA VAL A 38 50.92 -33.85 24.21
C VAL A 38 50.75 -34.11 25.71
N VAL A 39 49.77 -33.50 26.38
CA VAL A 39 49.48 -33.77 27.80
C VAL A 39 48.97 -35.19 28.02
N ALA A 40 48.08 -35.70 27.16
CA ALA A 40 47.56 -37.06 27.24
C ALA A 40 48.65 -38.11 26.97
N THR A 41 49.52 -37.90 25.98
CA THR A 41 50.67 -38.77 25.70
C THR A 41 51.72 -38.70 26.80
N GLY A 42 51.96 -37.53 27.40
CA GLY A 42 52.87 -37.35 28.54
C GLY A 42 52.41 -38.09 29.79
N MET A 43 51.09 -38.19 30.04
CA MET A 43 50.53 -39.00 31.14
C MET A 43 50.67 -40.51 30.93
N ILE A 44 50.75 -40.98 29.68
CA ILE A 44 50.91 -42.40 29.32
C ILE A 44 52.39 -42.83 29.37
N ALA A 45 53.34 -41.90 29.29
CA ALA A 45 54.79 -42.16 29.24
C ALA A 45 55.53 -41.98 30.59
N GLY A 46 54.82 -41.83 31.71
CA GLY A 46 55.41 -41.99 33.05
C GLY A 46 55.77 -43.45 33.31
N PRO A 47 56.74 -43.78 34.18
CA PRO A 47 57.01 -45.17 34.55
C PRO A 47 55.69 -45.80 34.99
N ALA A 48 55.27 -46.82 34.24
CA ALA A 48 54.18 -47.68 34.62
C ALA A 48 54.59 -48.30 35.95
N HIS A 49 54.06 -47.76 37.05
CA HIS A 49 54.01 -48.47 38.31
C HIS A 49 53.01 -49.60 38.05
N ALA A 50 53.55 -50.69 37.48
CA ALA A 50 52.83 -51.89 37.17
C ALA A 50 52.13 -52.38 38.44
N ALA A 51 50.89 -52.80 38.26
CA ALA A 51 50.07 -53.47 39.24
C ALA A 51 50.88 -54.50 40.04
N GLY A 52 51.20 -54.16 41.28
CA GLY A 52 51.81 -55.00 42.28
C GLY A 52 51.43 -54.42 43.63
N GLU A 53 50.39 -55.02 44.22
CA GLU A 53 49.61 -54.55 45.38
C GLU A 53 48.70 -53.33 45.09
N LEU A 54 47.38 -53.56 45.15
CA LEU A 54 46.42 -52.49 45.39
C LEU A 54 46.62 -51.95 46.82
N VAL A 55 47.68 -51.20 47.04
CA VAL A 55 47.85 -50.41 48.26
C VAL A 55 47.00 -49.14 48.09
N LEU A 56 45.83 -49.15 48.72
CA LEU A 56 44.89 -48.03 48.84
C LEU A 56 45.44 -46.92 49.79
N THR A 57 46.75 -46.70 49.88
CA THR A 57 47.29 -45.61 50.70
C THR A 57 47.35 -44.34 49.86
N PRO A 58 46.74 -43.22 50.31
CA PRO A 58 46.78 -41.95 49.60
C PRO A 58 48.20 -41.39 49.65
N HIS A 59 48.97 -41.64 48.60
CA HIS A 59 50.27 -41.05 48.39
C HIS A 59 50.02 -39.65 47.81
N ILE A 60 49.94 -38.65 48.71
CA ILE A 60 49.73 -37.22 48.43
C ILE A 60 50.42 -36.71 47.15
N PRO A 61 51.68 -37.06 46.82
CA PRO A 61 52.32 -36.58 45.59
C PRO A 61 51.62 -36.98 44.28
N THR A 62 51.01 -38.17 44.17
CA THR A 62 50.29 -38.55 42.93
C THR A 62 48.95 -37.86 42.82
N LEU A 63 48.27 -37.62 43.94
CA LEU A 63 47.06 -36.79 43.98
C LEU A 63 47.35 -35.36 43.51
N VAL A 64 48.48 -34.78 43.91
CA VAL A 64 48.91 -33.44 43.46
C VAL A 64 49.22 -33.44 41.96
N ILE A 65 49.93 -34.44 41.44
CA ILE A 65 50.22 -34.55 39.99
C ILE A 65 48.93 -34.73 39.18
N LEU A 66 47.98 -35.55 39.65
CA LEU A 66 46.68 -35.73 39.03
C LEU A 66 45.87 -34.43 39.03
N LEU A 67 45.86 -33.71 40.15
CA LEU A 67 45.18 -32.42 40.29
C LEU A 67 45.78 -31.38 39.33
N VAL A 68 47.10 -31.29 39.25
CA VAL A 68 47.80 -30.40 38.30
C VAL A 68 47.46 -30.79 36.86
N GLY A 69 47.47 -32.09 36.52
CA GLY A 69 47.06 -32.59 35.22
C GLY A 69 45.62 -32.20 34.86
N PHE A 70 44.69 -32.30 35.82
CA PHE A 70 43.30 -31.89 35.66
C PHE A 70 43.16 -30.38 35.43
N VAL A 71 43.88 -29.55 36.18
CA VAL A 71 43.89 -28.08 36.00
C VAL A 71 44.48 -27.69 34.65
N VAL A 72 45.56 -28.34 34.22
CA VAL A 72 46.16 -28.14 32.88
C VAL A 72 45.20 -28.55 31.78
N LEU A 73 44.36 -29.58 31.99
CA LEU A 73 43.33 -30.03 31.04
C LEU A 73 42.18 -29.03 30.87
N ILE A 74 41.83 -28.27 31.91
CA ILE A 74 40.75 -27.28 31.85
C ILE A 74 41.08 -26.13 30.89
N PHE A 75 42.36 -25.73 30.79
CA PHE A 75 42.80 -24.63 29.92
C PHE A 75 42.44 -24.82 28.43
N PRO A 76 42.84 -25.93 27.76
CA PRO A 76 42.45 -26.18 26.38
C PRO A 76 40.95 -26.42 26.24
N LEU A 77 40.31 -27.06 27.22
CA LEU A 77 38.86 -27.32 27.19
C LEU A 77 38.02 -26.04 27.19
N ASN A 78 38.40 -25.06 28.03
CA ASN A 78 37.78 -23.74 28.08
C ASN A 78 37.85 -23.02 26.72
N SER A 79 39.03 -23.04 26.08
CA SER A 79 39.20 -22.38 24.79
C SER A 79 38.60 -23.15 23.61
N MET A 80 38.49 -24.49 23.70
CA MET A 80 38.09 -25.35 22.58
C MET A 80 36.60 -25.70 22.56
N ILE A 81 35.94 -25.81 23.72
CA ILE A 81 34.53 -26.21 23.79
C ILE A 81 33.65 -25.08 24.30
N PHE A 82 33.97 -24.51 25.46
CA PHE A 82 33.10 -23.53 26.10
C PHE A 82 32.94 -22.25 25.26
N ARG A 83 34.05 -21.68 24.76
CA ARG A 83 34.00 -20.50 23.89
C ARG A 83 33.15 -20.67 22.63
N PRO A 84 33.37 -21.69 21.77
CA PRO A 84 32.53 -21.86 20.58
C PRO A 84 31.09 -22.22 20.92
N LEU A 85 30.85 -22.94 22.02
CA LEU A 85 29.49 -23.26 22.47
C LEU A 85 28.71 -21.99 22.83
N PHE A 86 29.28 -21.11 23.68
CA PHE A 86 28.64 -19.83 24.03
C PHE A 86 28.45 -18.94 22.80
N ARG A 87 29.42 -18.91 21.89
CA ARG A 87 29.29 -18.15 20.64
C ARG A 87 28.09 -18.60 19.80
N VAL A 88 27.85 -19.90 19.69
CA VAL A 88 26.69 -20.42 18.94
C VAL A 88 25.37 -20.09 19.64
N LEU A 89 25.34 -20.10 20.97
CA LEU A 89 24.16 -19.68 21.75
C LEU A 89 23.87 -18.19 21.55
N ASP A 90 24.88 -17.33 21.69
CA ASP A 90 24.76 -15.88 21.44
C ASP A 90 24.34 -15.59 20.00
N ASP A 91 24.93 -16.28 19.01
CA ASP A 91 24.57 -16.13 17.60
C ASP A 91 23.12 -16.55 17.34
N ARG A 92 22.62 -17.58 18.04
CA ARG A 92 21.22 -18.02 17.95
C ARG A 92 20.28 -17.00 18.57
N ASP A 93 20.58 -16.53 19.78
CA ASP A 93 19.76 -15.55 20.48
C ASP A 93 19.71 -14.22 19.70
N ALA A 94 20.85 -13.77 19.16
CA ALA A 94 20.92 -12.60 18.30
C ALA A 94 20.09 -12.76 17.02
N LYS A 95 20.13 -13.94 16.38
CA LYS A 95 19.32 -14.22 15.19
C LYS A 95 17.82 -14.26 15.50
N ILE A 96 17.42 -14.85 16.62
CA ILE A 96 16.02 -14.91 17.03
C ILE A 96 15.53 -13.51 17.37
N ALA A 97 16.25 -12.78 18.22
CA ALA A 97 15.89 -11.41 18.58
C ALA A 97 15.84 -10.47 17.36
N GLY A 98 16.80 -10.61 16.45
CA GLY A 98 16.81 -9.88 15.17
C GLY A 98 15.59 -10.22 14.31
N ALA A 99 15.29 -11.50 14.12
CA ALA A 99 14.12 -11.93 13.35
C ALA A 99 12.80 -11.48 13.97
N THR A 100 12.67 -11.51 15.30
CA THR A 100 11.49 -11.00 16.01
C THR A 100 11.34 -9.50 15.84
N LYS A 101 12.44 -8.73 15.96
CA LYS A 101 12.43 -7.28 15.75
C LYS A 101 12.06 -6.92 14.31
N ASP A 102 12.61 -7.62 13.33
CA ASP A 102 12.28 -7.42 11.92
C ASP A 102 10.81 -7.74 11.65
N ALA A 103 10.29 -8.84 12.21
CA ALA A 103 8.88 -9.21 12.10
C ALA A 103 7.96 -8.14 12.72
N GLN A 104 8.29 -7.63 13.92
CA GLN A 104 7.56 -6.53 14.54
C GLN A 104 7.60 -5.26 13.69
N GLY A 105 8.77 -4.92 13.14
CA GLY A 105 8.91 -3.76 12.24
C GLY A 105 8.10 -3.90 10.95
N LEU A 106 7.98 -5.10 10.40
CA LEU A 106 7.12 -5.38 9.24
C LEU A 106 5.63 -5.26 9.58
N VAL A 107 5.21 -5.71 10.76
CA VAL A 107 3.83 -5.55 11.23
C VAL A 107 3.49 -4.06 11.37
N THR A 108 4.34 -3.27 12.03
CA THR A 108 4.11 -1.82 12.15
C THR A 108 4.06 -1.12 10.79
N GLN A 109 4.99 -1.43 9.88
CA GLN A 109 4.96 -0.87 8.52
C GLN A 109 3.69 -1.27 7.75
N ALA A 110 3.22 -2.51 7.92
CA ALA A 110 1.99 -2.96 7.28
C ALA A 110 0.76 -2.24 7.85
N ASP A 111 0.71 -2.02 9.16
CA ASP A 111 -0.36 -1.27 9.83
C ASP A 111 -0.36 0.20 9.39
N ASP A 112 0.80 0.84 9.33
CA ASP A 112 0.95 2.22 8.86
C ASP A 112 0.49 2.35 7.40
N LEU A 113 0.93 1.44 6.52
CA LEU A 113 0.52 1.41 5.12
C LEU A 113 -0.99 1.16 4.97
N MET A 114 -1.57 0.29 5.80
CA MET A 114 -2.99 0.02 5.80
C MET A 114 -3.80 1.23 6.27
N ASN A 115 -3.29 1.97 7.26
CA ASN A 115 -3.91 3.21 7.72
C ASN A 115 -3.85 4.30 6.65
N GLU A 116 -2.71 4.48 5.99
CA GLU A 116 -2.57 5.41 4.87
C GLU A 116 -3.51 5.04 3.71
N TYR A 117 -3.57 3.75 3.35
CA TYR A 117 -4.45 3.25 2.30
C TYR A 117 -5.94 3.50 2.62
N ARG A 118 -6.35 3.21 3.85
CA ARG A 118 -7.71 3.50 4.32
C ARG A 118 -8.01 4.99 4.32
N GLY A 119 -7.03 5.82 4.68
CA GLY A 119 -7.10 7.28 4.59
C GLY A 119 -7.37 7.75 3.17
N LYS A 120 -6.57 7.28 2.21
CA LYS A 120 -6.71 7.60 0.78
C LYS A 120 -8.05 7.16 0.20
N ILE A 121 -8.56 5.99 0.60
CA ILE A 121 -9.91 5.56 0.18
C ILE A 121 -10.99 6.49 0.73
N ARG A 122 -10.87 6.93 1.98
CA ARG A 122 -11.84 7.84 2.59
C ARG A 122 -11.83 9.20 1.89
N GLU A 123 -10.65 9.77 1.70
CA GLU A 123 -10.45 11.03 0.99
C GLU A 123 -11.03 10.97 -0.43
N ALA A 124 -10.69 9.92 -1.20
CA ALA A 124 -11.23 9.75 -2.56
C ALA A 124 -12.77 9.61 -2.58
N ARG A 125 -13.38 9.01 -1.55
CA ARG A 125 -14.85 8.94 -1.42
C ARG A 125 -15.46 10.28 -1.08
N ASP A 126 -14.84 11.04 -0.19
CA ASP A 126 -15.30 12.36 0.23
C ASP A 126 -15.18 13.36 -0.93
N ASP A 127 -14.09 13.30 -1.69
CA ASP A 127 -13.89 14.08 -2.92
C ASP A 127 -14.93 13.73 -3.98
N ALA A 128 -15.16 12.44 -4.25
CA ALA A 128 -16.17 12.00 -5.21
C ALA A 128 -17.59 12.41 -4.78
N ALA A 129 -17.90 12.36 -3.49
CA ALA A 129 -19.18 12.81 -2.95
C ALA A 129 -19.35 14.32 -3.05
N THR A 130 -18.27 15.09 -2.90
CA THR A 130 -18.27 16.55 -3.05
C THR A 130 -18.43 16.95 -4.51
N ALA A 131 -17.62 16.38 -5.41
CA ALA A 131 -17.74 16.60 -6.86
C ALA A 131 -19.14 16.23 -7.39
N ARG A 132 -19.73 15.12 -6.91
CA ARG A 132 -21.12 14.76 -7.26
C ARG A 132 -22.13 15.81 -6.79
N ARG A 133 -21.98 16.34 -5.58
CA ARG A 133 -22.87 17.38 -5.04
C ARG A 133 -22.77 18.66 -5.87
N GLU A 134 -21.55 19.09 -6.20
CA GLU A 134 -21.31 20.26 -7.04
C GLU A 134 -21.91 20.09 -8.44
N GLN A 135 -21.73 18.92 -9.07
CA GLN A 135 -22.32 18.61 -10.37
C GLN A 135 -23.85 18.63 -10.33
N ILE A 136 -24.47 18.06 -9.30
CA ILE A 136 -25.93 18.08 -9.15
C ILE A 136 -26.43 19.51 -8.95
N GLU A 137 -25.73 20.31 -8.15
CA GLU A 137 -26.14 21.69 -7.91
C GLU A 137 -25.98 22.56 -9.16
N SER A 138 -24.88 22.41 -9.88
CA SER A 138 -24.66 23.07 -11.18
C SER A 138 -25.74 22.67 -12.18
N ALA A 139 -26.05 21.37 -12.29
CA ALA A 139 -27.08 20.89 -13.21
C ALA A 139 -28.48 21.40 -12.83
N ARG A 140 -28.79 21.51 -11.54
CA ARG A 140 -30.05 22.12 -11.07
C ARG A 140 -30.13 23.60 -11.41
N SER A 141 -29.06 24.35 -11.17
CA SER A 141 -29.00 25.78 -11.50
C SER A 141 -29.16 26.00 -13.00
N GLU A 142 -28.47 25.21 -13.82
CA GLU A 142 -28.58 25.25 -15.28
C GLU A 142 -30.00 24.87 -15.74
N GLN A 143 -30.59 23.81 -15.19
CA GLN A 143 -31.97 23.43 -15.47
C GLN A 143 -32.97 24.55 -15.11
N THR A 144 -32.79 25.20 -13.97
CA THR A 144 -33.62 26.35 -13.58
C THR A 144 -33.45 27.52 -14.53
N SER A 145 -32.22 27.82 -14.99
CA SER A 145 -31.98 28.86 -16.00
C SER A 145 -32.67 28.53 -17.32
N ILE A 146 -32.41 27.34 -17.88
CA ILE A 146 -32.97 26.91 -19.16
C ILE A 146 -34.50 26.92 -19.12
N THR A 147 -35.11 26.41 -18.04
CA THR A 147 -36.57 26.42 -17.90
C THR A 147 -37.13 27.82 -17.67
N GLY A 148 -36.38 28.73 -17.04
CA GLY A 148 -36.73 30.14 -16.91
C GLY A 148 -36.71 30.85 -18.26
N ASP A 149 -35.63 30.67 -19.02
CA ASP A 149 -35.43 31.27 -20.34
C ASP A 149 -36.49 30.77 -21.33
N ALA A 150 -36.75 29.46 -21.37
CA ALA A 150 -37.79 28.88 -22.22
C ALA A 150 -39.20 29.39 -21.87
N LYS A 151 -39.49 29.65 -20.59
CA LYS A 151 -40.76 30.26 -20.18
C LYS A 151 -40.85 31.71 -20.63
N ALA A 152 -39.78 32.49 -20.46
CA ALA A 152 -39.74 33.88 -20.89
C ALA A 152 -39.91 34.00 -22.41
N GLU A 153 -39.24 33.12 -23.18
CA GLU A 153 -39.37 33.07 -24.64
C GLU A 153 -40.79 32.69 -25.07
N ALA A 154 -41.41 31.70 -24.42
CA ALA A 154 -42.79 31.32 -24.68
C ALA A 154 -43.79 32.44 -24.35
N GLU A 155 -43.58 33.17 -23.24
CA GLU A 155 -44.40 34.32 -22.87
C GLU A 155 -44.27 35.47 -23.88
N ASP A 156 -43.06 35.74 -24.36
CA ASP A 156 -42.81 36.73 -25.41
C ASP A 156 -43.46 36.34 -26.75
N GLU A 157 -43.34 35.08 -27.16
CA GLU A 157 -43.97 34.57 -28.39
C GLU A 157 -45.50 34.63 -28.32
N ILE A 158 -46.09 34.24 -27.18
CA ILE A 158 -47.54 34.41 -26.95
C ILE A 158 -47.93 35.89 -26.99
N GLY A 159 -47.10 36.78 -26.43
CA GLY A 159 -47.30 38.22 -26.48
C GLY A 159 -47.34 38.74 -27.93
N ARG A 160 -46.33 38.37 -28.73
CA ARG A 160 -46.24 38.72 -30.16
C ARG A 160 -47.42 38.18 -30.96
N ALA A 161 -47.77 36.91 -30.79
CA ALA A 161 -48.90 36.30 -31.49
C ALA A 161 -50.24 36.98 -31.15
N ARG A 162 -50.44 37.38 -29.89
CA ARG A 162 -51.63 38.16 -29.48
C ARG A 162 -51.67 39.53 -30.14
N GLN A 163 -50.53 40.20 -30.24
CA GLN A 163 -50.46 41.49 -30.92
C GLN A 163 -50.80 41.35 -32.42
N GLU A 164 -50.21 40.38 -33.10
CA GLU A 164 -50.47 40.09 -34.52
C GLU A 164 -51.94 39.72 -34.79
N ILE A 165 -52.56 38.93 -33.89
CA ILE A 165 -53.99 38.62 -33.95
C ILE A 165 -54.83 39.90 -33.83
N ASN A 166 -54.50 40.79 -32.90
CA ASN A 166 -55.25 42.03 -32.70
C ASN A 166 -55.13 42.96 -33.92
N GLU A 167 -53.94 43.07 -34.51
CA GLU A 167 -53.69 43.82 -35.73
C GLU A 167 -54.48 43.25 -36.92
N SER A 168 -54.41 41.92 -37.11
CA SER A 168 -55.17 41.20 -38.16
C SER A 168 -56.69 41.37 -37.99
N LEU A 169 -57.18 41.35 -36.74
CA LEU A 169 -58.60 41.53 -36.45
C LEU A 169 -59.06 42.97 -36.76
N ALA A 170 -58.20 43.97 -36.51
CA ALA A 170 -58.47 45.35 -36.84
C ALA A 170 -58.53 45.55 -38.36
N GLU A 171 -57.56 45.01 -39.10
CA GLU A 171 -57.53 45.06 -40.56
C GLU A 171 -58.74 44.36 -41.21
N ALA A 172 -59.10 43.16 -40.70
CA ALA A 172 -60.28 42.44 -41.16
C ALA A 172 -61.58 43.23 -40.91
N ARG A 173 -61.71 43.89 -39.75
CA ARG A 173 -62.87 44.75 -39.44
C ARG A 173 -62.96 45.93 -40.39
N ASP A 174 -61.84 46.57 -40.72
CA ASP A 174 -61.84 47.72 -41.62
C ASP A 174 -62.12 47.30 -43.07
N THR A 175 -61.61 46.14 -43.50
CA THR A 175 -61.96 45.52 -44.79
C THR A 175 -63.47 45.22 -44.88
N ILE A 176 -64.06 44.62 -43.85
CA ILE A 176 -65.51 44.33 -43.81
C ILE A 176 -66.33 45.61 -43.87
N LYS A 177 -65.92 46.67 -43.15
CA LYS A 177 -66.61 47.98 -43.21
C LYS A 177 -66.54 48.58 -44.62
N ALA A 178 -65.39 48.51 -45.28
CA ALA A 178 -65.22 49.00 -46.65
C ALA A 178 -66.13 48.24 -47.62
N ALA A 179 -66.07 46.90 -47.61
CA ALA A 179 -66.94 46.06 -48.42
C ALA A 179 -68.44 46.29 -48.15
N SER A 180 -68.83 46.49 -46.88
CA SER A 180 -70.22 46.78 -46.52
C SER A 180 -70.70 48.12 -47.10
N ARG A 181 -69.83 49.15 -47.14
CA ARG A 181 -70.16 50.45 -47.76
C ARG A 181 -70.33 50.33 -49.27
N GLU A 182 -69.47 49.57 -49.92
CA GLU A 182 -69.54 49.31 -51.36
C GLU A 182 -70.82 48.55 -51.74
N VAL A 183 -71.14 47.48 -51.02
CA VAL A 183 -72.40 46.74 -51.23
C VAL A 183 -73.62 47.64 -50.99
N ALA A 184 -73.58 48.50 -49.97
CA ALA A 184 -74.66 49.44 -49.70
C ALA A 184 -74.83 50.49 -50.82
N SER A 185 -73.74 50.99 -51.41
CA SER A 185 -73.83 51.95 -52.53
C SER A 185 -74.40 51.31 -53.79
N VAL A 186 -73.93 50.10 -54.14
CA VAL A 186 -74.45 49.33 -55.28
C VAL A 186 -75.94 49.02 -55.12
N ALA A 187 -76.37 48.65 -53.91
CA ALA A 187 -77.78 48.42 -53.61
C ALA A 187 -78.62 49.70 -53.72
N ALA A 188 -78.09 50.84 -53.25
CA ALA A 188 -78.76 52.13 -53.37
C ALA A 188 -78.91 52.56 -54.84
N GLU A 189 -77.88 52.41 -55.67
CA GLU A 189 -77.94 52.68 -57.12
C GLU A 189 -78.98 51.80 -57.83
N SER A 190 -79.05 50.52 -57.47
CA SER A 190 -80.02 49.57 -58.03
C SER A 190 -81.47 49.94 -57.69
N ILE A 191 -81.73 50.46 -56.48
CA ILE A 191 -83.08 50.88 -56.04
C ILE A 191 -83.47 52.25 -56.62
N LEU A 192 -82.53 53.19 -56.72
CA LEU A 192 -82.79 54.55 -57.24
C LEU A 192 -82.86 54.64 -58.78
N GLY A 193 -82.52 53.57 -59.50
CA GLY A 193 -82.67 53.47 -60.95
C GLY A 193 -81.81 54.46 -61.74
N ARG A 194 -80.79 55.06 -61.10
CA ARG A 194 -79.89 56.04 -61.71
C ARG A 194 -78.50 55.93 -61.08
N SER A 195 -77.49 55.81 -61.93
CA SER A 195 -76.08 55.82 -61.54
C SER A 195 -75.72 57.19 -60.95
N LEU A 196 -75.04 57.19 -59.80
CA LEU A 196 -74.43 58.39 -59.20
C LEU A 196 -72.97 58.50 -59.61
#